data_AF-A0A8T3RCF0-F1
#
_entry.id   AF-A0A8T3RCF0-F1
#
_cell.length_a   1.000
_cell.length_b   1.000
_cell.length_c   1.000
_cell.angle_alpha   90.00
_cell.angle_beta   90.00
_cell.angle_gamma   90.00
#
_symmetry.space_group_name_H-M   'P 1'
#
loop_
_entity.id
_entity.type
_entity.pdbx_description
1 polymer ?
#
loop_
_entity_poly.entity_id
_entity_poly.type
_entity_poly.pdbx_seq_one_letter_code
_entity_poly.pdbx_strand_id
1 'polypeptide(L)'
;RAEMEAWCHTNTADERKDGESDDVFLYKTRKKALGPFKRQLWDLPEKDEIIAAQEAKFGFLFQQLGIADNRTMVERHIRVTPRSLDLPEALRIAIGR
;
A
#
# COMPACT_ATOMS: atom_id res chain seq x y z
N ARG A 1 15.14 -12.81 -0.12
CA ARG A 1 13.92 -13.58 0.23
C ARG A 1 14.11 -14.33 1.55
N ALA A 2 15.05 -15.28 1.65
CA ALA A 2 15.29 -16.04 2.89
C ALA A 2 15.52 -15.14 4.13
N GLU A 3 16.25 -14.03 3.98
CA GLU A 3 16.47 -13.06 5.06
C GLU A 3 15.17 -12.43 5.59
N MET A 4 14.27 -12.03 4.69
CA MET A 4 12.96 -11.48 5.06
C MET A 4 12.06 -12.54 5.69
N GLU A 5 12.12 -13.78 5.22
CA GLU A 5 11.37 -14.91 5.80
C GLU A 5 11.87 -15.23 7.21
N ALA A 6 13.19 -15.28 7.43
CA ALA A 6 13.78 -15.42 8.75
C ALA A 6 13.36 -14.26 9.68
N TRP A 7 13.38 -13.02 9.18
CA TRP A 7 12.88 -11.87 9.93
C TRP A 7 11.42 -12.06 10.36
N CYS A 8 10.55 -12.56 9.47
CA CYS A 8 9.16 -12.88 9.82
C CYS A 8 9.07 -13.96 10.91
N HIS A 9 9.82 -15.06 10.78
CA HIS A 9 9.83 -16.12 11.79
C HIS A 9 10.24 -15.63 13.18
N THR A 10 11.15 -14.65 13.26
CA THR A 10 11.60 -14.10 14.54
C THR A 10 10.70 -12.97 15.06
N ASN A 11 10.34 -12.00 14.22
CA ASN A 11 9.74 -10.73 14.66
C ASN A 11 8.22 -10.71 14.63
N THR A 12 7.59 -11.76 14.08
CA THR A 12 6.13 -11.93 14.02
C THR A 12 5.70 -13.30 14.52
N ALA A 13 6.53 -13.94 15.35
CA ALA A 13 6.33 -15.29 15.86
C ALA A 13 5.05 -15.44 16.68
N ASP A 14 4.67 -14.37 17.40
CA ASP A 14 3.46 -14.25 18.21
C ASP A 14 2.16 -14.37 17.40
N GLU A 15 2.22 -14.14 16.09
CA GLU A 15 1.07 -14.26 15.21
C GLU A 15 0.82 -15.70 14.75
N ARG A 16 1.76 -16.63 14.97
CA ARG A 16 1.63 -18.03 14.55
C ARG A 16 0.48 -18.72 15.29
N LYS A 17 -0.35 -19.44 14.53
CA LYS A 17 -1.45 -20.24 15.10
C LYS A 17 -1.04 -21.71 15.20
N ASP A 18 -1.63 -22.41 16.17
CA ASP A 18 -1.46 -23.86 16.31
C ASP A 18 -1.93 -24.59 15.05
N GLY A 19 -1.08 -25.49 14.53
CA GLY A 19 -1.34 -26.24 13.30
C GLY A 19 -1.19 -25.44 12.00
N GLU A 20 -0.78 -24.16 12.05
CA GLU A 20 -0.52 -23.35 10.86
C GLU A 20 0.76 -23.79 10.15
N SER A 21 0.67 -24.02 8.83
CA SER A 21 1.84 -24.31 8.02
C SER A 21 2.73 -23.08 7.82
N ASP A 22 4.01 -23.31 7.53
CA ASP A 22 4.97 -22.23 7.32
C ASP A 22 4.61 -21.32 6.14
N ASP A 23 4.07 -21.88 5.06
CA ASP A 23 3.63 -21.10 3.90
C ASP A 23 2.50 -20.13 4.26
N VAL A 24 1.52 -20.59 5.06
CA VAL A 24 0.39 -19.74 5.49
C VAL A 24 0.89 -18.66 6.45
N PHE A 25 1.75 -19.04 7.40
CA PHE A 25 2.38 -18.10 8.33
C PHE A 25 3.17 -17.02 7.58
N LEU A 26 4.05 -17.39 6.66
CA LEU A 26 4.84 -16.44 5.88
C LEU A 26 3.95 -15.62 4.94
N TYR A 27 2.92 -16.23 4.33
CA TYR A 27 1.99 -15.52 3.44
C TYR A 27 1.32 -14.34 4.16
N LYS A 28 0.87 -14.52 5.41
CA LYS A 28 0.22 -13.45 6.18
C LYS A 28 1.22 -12.42 6.72
N THR A 29 2.41 -12.84 7.17
CA THR A 29 3.34 -11.94 7.88
C THR A 29 4.32 -11.23 6.95
N ARG A 30 4.56 -11.73 5.72
CA ARG A 30 5.57 -11.18 4.78
C ARG A 30 5.50 -9.68 4.54
N LYS A 31 4.29 -9.08 4.59
CA LYS A 31 4.13 -7.64 4.32
C LYS A 31 4.70 -6.80 5.46
N LYS A 32 4.82 -7.32 6.67
CA LYS A 32 5.43 -6.63 7.82
C LYS A 32 6.95 -6.48 7.65
N ALA A 33 7.59 -7.43 6.95
CA ALA A 33 9.00 -7.32 6.59
C ALA A 33 9.28 -6.15 5.61
N LEU A 34 8.29 -5.60 4.91
CA LEU A 34 8.51 -4.47 4.00
C LEU A 34 9.03 -3.22 4.73
N GLY A 35 8.69 -3.03 6.01
CA GLY A 35 9.20 -1.90 6.80
C GLY A 35 10.72 -1.97 7.03
N PRO A 36 11.21 -2.98 7.76
CA PRO A 36 12.64 -3.17 8.04
C PRO A 36 13.50 -3.26 6.77
N PHE A 37 12.96 -3.86 5.70
CA PHE A 37 13.69 -4.06 4.44
C PHE A 37 13.46 -2.96 3.40
N LYS A 38 12.71 -1.90 3.73
CA LYS A 38 12.31 -0.86 2.76
C LYS A 38 13.51 -0.27 2.02
N ARG A 39 14.59 0.07 2.75
CA ARG A 39 15.77 0.71 2.16
C ARG A 39 16.50 -0.22 1.20
N GLN A 40 16.76 -1.47 1.60
CA GLN A 40 17.38 -2.47 0.73
C GLN A 40 16.56 -2.70 -0.55
N LEU A 41 15.23 -2.78 -0.43
CA LEU A 41 14.34 -2.92 -1.60
C LEU A 41 14.33 -1.68 -2.49
N TRP A 42 14.42 -0.49 -1.90
CA TRP A 42 14.42 0.77 -2.64
C TRP A 42 15.77 1.11 -3.29
N ASP A 43 16.86 0.55 -2.77
CA ASP A 43 18.20 0.76 -3.29
C ASP A 43 18.63 -0.35 -4.26
N LEU A 44 17.70 -1.22 -4.70
CA LEU A 44 17.99 -2.24 -5.71
C LEU A 44 18.49 -1.59 -7.01
N PRO A 45 19.59 -2.08 -7.62
CA PRO A 45 20.10 -1.57 -8.89
C PRO A 45 19.05 -1.58 -10.01
N GLU A 46 18.21 -2.63 -10.04
CA GLU A 46 17.19 -2.85 -11.06
C GLU A 46 15.84 -2.22 -10.71
N LYS A 47 15.76 -1.40 -9.64
CA LYS A 47 14.50 -0.79 -9.17
C LYS A 47 13.74 -0.10 -10.30
N ASP A 48 14.44 0.68 -11.12
CA ASP A 48 13.79 1.53 -12.13
C ASP A 48 13.19 0.69 -13.26
N GLU A 49 13.85 -0.42 -13.65
CA GLU A 49 13.32 -1.38 -14.62
C GLU A 49 12.06 -2.09 -14.08
N ILE A 50 12.07 -2.48 -12.81
CA ILE A 50 10.92 -3.09 -12.14
C ILE A 50 9.75 -2.11 -12.11
N ILE A 51 9.99 -0.85 -11.73
CA ILE A 51 8.95 0.20 -11.69
C ILE A 51 8.36 0.42 -13.08
N ALA A 52 9.19 0.55 -14.12
CA ALA A 52 8.73 0.77 -15.48
C ALA A 52 7.87 -0.41 -16.00
N ALA A 53 8.27 -1.65 -15.73
CA ALA A 53 7.50 -2.83 -16.11
C ALA A 53 6.14 -2.89 -15.39
N GLN A 54 6.11 -2.53 -14.10
CA GLN A 54 4.87 -2.46 -13.32
C GLN A 54 3.95 -1.35 -13.83
N GLU A 55 4.49 -0.16 -14.12
CA GLU A 55 3.73 0.96 -14.70
C GLU A 55 3.07 0.56 -16.02
N ALA A 56 3.82 -0.06 -16.93
CA ALA A 56 3.28 -0.54 -18.20
C ALA A 56 2.14 -1.57 -18.00
N LYS A 57 2.31 -2.52 -17.07
CA LYS A 57 1.28 -3.52 -16.75
C LYS A 57 0.00 -2.87 -16.20
N PHE A 58 0.13 -1.96 -15.23
CA PHE A 58 -1.03 -1.27 -14.66
C PHE A 58 -1.70 -0.37 -15.69
N GLY A 59 -0.93 0.35 -16.50
CA GLY A 59 -1.45 1.15 -17.62
C GLY A 59 -2.29 0.30 -18.58
N PHE A 60 -1.78 -0.86 -18.99
CA PHE A 60 -2.52 -1.82 -19.82
C PHE A 60 -3.84 -2.25 -19.15
N LEU A 61 -3.80 -2.67 -17.89
CA LEU A 61 -5.00 -3.11 -17.17
C LEU A 61 -6.03 -1.99 -17.02
N PHE A 62 -5.61 -0.77 -16.71
CA PHE A 62 -6.50 0.37 -16.57
C PHE A 62 -7.18 0.77 -17.87
N GLN A 63 -6.47 0.65 -19.00
CA GLN A 63 -7.08 0.82 -20.32
C GLN A 63 -8.12 -0.25 -20.60
N GLN A 64 -7.82 -1.53 -20.35
CA GLN A 64 -8.77 -2.63 -20.59
C GLN A 64 -10.03 -2.52 -19.71
N LEU A 65 -9.89 -1.98 -18.49
CA LEU A 65 -11.00 -1.76 -17.57
C LEU A 65 -11.78 -0.46 -17.84
N GLY A 66 -11.41 0.31 -18.86
CA GLY A 66 -12.09 1.57 -19.19
C GLY A 66 -11.98 2.64 -18.09
N ILE A 67 -10.89 2.63 -17.32
CA ILE A 67 -10.69 3.57 -16.21
C ILE A 67 -10.36 4.99 -16.72
N ALA A 68 -9.74 5.10 -17.90
CA ALA A 68 -9.39 6.38 -18.51
C ALA A 68 -10.65 7.22 -18.83
N ASP A 69 -10.48 8.54 -18.82
CA ASP A 69 -11.47 9.53 -19.28
C ASP A 69 -12.86 9.46 -18.63
N ASN A 70 -12.98 8.89 -17.43
CA ASN A 70 -14.27 8.71 -16.75
C ASN A 70 -14.78 9.95 -15.98
N ARG A 71 -14.02 11.06 -15.98
CA ARG A 71 -14.33 12.27 -15.19
C ARG A 71 -15.77 12.76 -15.40
N THR A 72 -16.17 12.96 -16.66
CA THR A 72 -17.51 13.46 -16.99
C THR A 72 -18.61 12.50 -16.54
N MET A 73 -18.37 11.19 -16.60
CA MET A 73 -19.29 10.18 -16.08
C MET A 73 -19.42 10.28 -14.56
N VAL A 74 -18.29 10.39 -13.85
CA VAL A 74 -18.27 10.54 -12.39
C VAL A 74 -19.01 11.81 -11.97
N GLU A 75 -18.71 12.96 -12.58
CA GLU A 75 -19.35 14.25 -12.28
C GLU A 75 -20.88 14.23 -12.54
N ARG A 76 -21.33 13.47 -13.54
CA ARG A 76 -22.76 13.31 -13.84
C ARG A 76 -23.50 12.49 -12.77
N HIS A 77 -22.86 11.46 -12.22
CA HIS A 77 -23.54 10.44 -11.41
C HIS A 77 -23.21 10.50 -9.92
N ILE A 78 -22.09 11.10 -9.53
CA ILE A 78 -21.64 11.19 -8.15
C ILE A 78 -21.86 12.60 -7.64
N ARG A 79 -22.69 12.75 -6.60
CA ARG A 79 -22.81 13.99 -5.84
C ARG A 79 -21.82 13.93 -4.68
N VAL A 80 -20.76 14.73 -4.75
CA VAL A 80 -19.83 14.90 -3.64
C VAL A 80 -20.53 15.71 -2.56
N THR A 81 -20.85 15.09 -1.43
CA THR A 81 -21.33 15.83 -0.25
C THR A 81 -20.13 16.54 0.37
N PRO A 82 -20.07 17.89 0.39
CA PRO A 82 -19.00 18.59 1.06
C PRO A 82 -19.11 18.30 2.55
N ARG A 83 -18.12 17.61 3.10
CA ARG A 83 -17.98 17.46 4.55
C ARG A 83 -17.07 18.59 5.02
N SER A 84 -17.61 19.54 5.79
CA SER A 84 -16.76 20.41 6.61
C SER A 84 -16.05 19.50 7.60
N LEU A 85 -14.77 19.25 7.37
CA LEU A 85 -13.90 18.88 8.46
C LEU A 85 -13.70 20.18 9.24
N ASP A 86 -14.56 20.44 10.22
CA ASP A 86 -14.32 21.56 11.12
C ASP A 86 -12.91 21.41 11.66
N LEU A 87 -12.13 22.50 11.58
CA LEU A 87 -10.78 22.51 12.10
C LEU A 87 -10.83 22.03 13.56
N PRO A 88 -10.08 20.97 13.91
CA PRO A 88 -9.89 20.57 15.29
C PRO A 88 -9.49 21.79 16.13
N GLU A 89 -10.02 21.90 17.34
CA GLU A 89 -9.84 23.06 18.22
C GLU A 89 -8.36 23.46 18.39
N ALA A 90 -7.48 22.46 18.53
CA ALA A 90 -6.04 22.67 18.63
C ALA A 90 -5.44 23.45 17.44
N LEU A 91 -5.98 23.25 16.24
CA LEU A 91 -5.54 23.95 15.03
C LEU A 91 -6.16 25.34 14.90
N ARG A 92 -7.37 25.57 15.43
CA ARG A 92 -7.99 26.91 15.50
C ARG A 92 -7.19 27.85 16.41
N ILE A 93 -6.85 27.36 17.60
CA ILE A 93 -6.00 28.07 18.57
C ILE A 93 -4.64 28.43 17.96
N ALA A 94 -4.00 27.49 17.25
CA ALA A 94 -2.69 27.72 16.65
C ALA A 94 -2.67 28.79 15.54
N ILE A 95 -3.81 29.02 14.86
CA ILE A 95 -3.95 30.03 13.80
C ILE A 95 -4.64 31.32 14.29
N GLY A 96 -4.86 31.46 15.60
CA GLY A 96 -5.48 32.65 16.19
C GLY A 96 -6.94 32.87 15.79
N ARG A 97 -7.69 31.78 15.52
CA ARG A 97 -9.12 31.78 15.20
C ARG A 97 -9.93 31.00 16.21
#